data_AF-A0A1U6GUF3-F1
#
_entry.id   AF-A0A1U6GUF3-F1
#
_cell.length_a   1.000
_cell.length_b   1.000
_cell.length_c   1.000
_cell.angle_alpha   90.00
_cell.angle_beta   90.00
_cell.angle_gamma   90.00
#
_symmetry.space_group_name_H-M   'P 1'
#
loop_
_entity.id
_entity.type
_entity.pdbx_description
1 polymer ?
#
loop_
_entity_poly.entity_id
_entity_poly.type
_entity_poly.pdbx_seq_one_letter_code
_entity_poly.pdbx_strand_id
1 'polypeptide(L)' 'MRTRPGICRRKARYASEEEALRVAEKAPFPLRPYRCELCRQFHLTSRTKGMRLPRFEIERRQAK' A
#
# COMPACT_ATOMS: atom_id res chain seq x y z
N MET A 1 -0.80 10.61 5.17
CA MET A 1 0.06 9.92 6.18
C MET A 1 1.41 10.61 6.17
N ARG A 2 1.92 11.13 7.30
CA ARG A 2 3.16 11.94 7.29
C ARG A 2 4.39 11.01 7.31
N THR A 3 4.95 10.71 6.14
CA THR A 3 6.19 9.92 6.05
C THR A 3 7.37 10.75 6.54
N ARG A 4 8.21 10.19 7.43
CA ARG A 4 9.50 10.79 7.82
C ARG A 4 10.63 10.28 6.91
N PRO A 5 11.72 11.02 6.68
CA PRO A 5 12.82 10.58 5.80
C PRO A 5 13.38 9.20 6.15
N GLY A 6 13.58 8.92 7.44
CA GLY A 6 14.06 7.61 7.91
C GLY A 6 13.07 6.46 7.69
N ILE A 7 11.76 6.73 7.58
CA ILE A 7 10.74 5.73 7.23
C ILE A 7 10.72 5.54 5.71
N CYS A 8 10.76 6.64 4.95
CA CYS A 8 10.82 6.61 3.48
C CYS A 8 12.02 5.80 2.95
N ARG A 9 13.18 5.91 3.60
CA ARG A 9 14.38 5.12 3.25
C ARG A 9 14.26 3.64 3.59
N ARG A 10 13.48 3.27 4.61
CA ARG A 10 13.29 1.88 5.04
C ARG A 10 12.19 1.14 4.29
N LYS A 11 11.25 1.87 3.70
CA LYS A 11 10.12 1.27 2.96
C LYS A 11 10.52 0.93 1.53
N ALA A 12 9.99 -0.19 1.05
CA ALA A 12 10.00 -0.56 -0.36
C ALA A 12 9.34 0.53 -1.21
N ARG A 13 9.95 0.82 -2.36
CA ARG A 13 9.56 1.89 -3.29
C ARG A 13 9.08 1.27 -4.59
N TYR A 14 7.86 1.60 -4.99
CA TYR A 14 7.27 1.15 -6.24
C TYR A 14 7.10 2.33 -7.19
N ALA A 15 7.35 2.09 -8.48
CA ALA A 15 7.28 3.13 -9.50
C ALA A 15 5.82 3.49 -9.83
N SER A 16 4.91 2.52 -9.73
CA SER A 16 3.49 2.71 -10.03
C SER A 16 2.57 2.18 -8.92
N GLU A 17 1.31 2.61 -8.95
CA GLU A 17 0.29 2.11 -8.02
C GLU A 17 -0.01 0.63 -8.30
N GLU A 18 -0.05 0.22 -9.57
CA GLU A 18 -0.31 -1.16 -9.99
C GLU A 18 0.75 -2.13 -9.48
N GLU A 19 2.02 -1.74 -9.54
CA GLU A 19 3.12 -2.53 -9.00
C GLU A 19 2.95 -2.74 -7.49
N ALA A 20 2.63 -1.66 -6.75
CA ALA A 20 2.36 -1.75 -5.33
C ALA A 20 1.12 -2.61 -5.01
N LEU A 21 0.06 -2.53 -5.81
CA LEU A 21 -1.15 -3.34 -5.67
C LEU A 21 -0.87 -4.83 -5.86
N ARG A 22 -0.08 -5.22 -6.88
CA ARG A 22 0.31 -6.62 -7.10
C ARG A 22 1.06 -7.20 -5.90
N VAL A 23 1.90 -6.40 -5.25
CA VAL A 23 2.60 -6.85 -4.03
C VAL A 23 1.64 -6.93 -2.84
N ALA A 24 0.73 -5.96 -2.71
CA ALA A 24 -0.27 -5.95 -1.65
C ALA A 24 -1.26 -7.14 -1.75
N GLU A 25 -1.57 -7.58 -2.96
CA GLU A 25 -2.43 -8.74 -3.24
C GLU A 25 -1.78 -10.05 -2.78
N LYS A 26 -0.47 -10.22 -3.04
CA LYS A 26 0.29 -11.41 -2.63
C LYS A 26 0.61 -11.44 -1.13
N ALA A 27 0.43 -10.33 -0.42
CA ALA A 27 0.77 -10.24 0.98
C ALA A 27 -0.24 -11.03 1.85
N PRO A 28 0.22 -11.79 2.86
CA PRO A 28 -0.67 -12.56 3.74
C PRO A 28 -1.50 -11.68 4.69
N PHE A 29 -1.27 -10.37 4.72
CA PHE A 29 -1.98 -9.40 5.55
C PHE A 29 -2.42 -8.19 4.70
N PRO A 30 -3.46 -7.44 5.13
CA PRO A 30 -3.99 -6.33 4.34
C PRO A 30 -2.97 -5.18 4.24
N LEU A 31 -2.45 -4.98 3.04
CA LEU A 31 -1.62 -3.82 2.70
C LEU A 31 -2.37 -2.86 1.78
N ARG A 32 -2.06 -1.58 1.91
CA ARG A 32 -2.59 -0.50 1.07
C ARG A 32 -1.45 0.33 0.47
N PRO A 33 -1.48 0.60 -0.83
CA PRO A 33 -0.57 1.57 -1.43
C PRO A 33 -0.94 2.99 -1.00
N TYR A 34 0.06 3.84 -0.85
CA TYR A 34 -0.13 5.29 -0.72
C TYR A 34 1.03 6.02 -1.41
N ARG A 35 0.72 7.18 -2.00
CA ARG A 35 1.73 8.05 -2.58
C ARG A 35 2.49 8.77 -1.47
N CYS A 36 3.80 8.71 -1.51
CA CYS A 36 4.66 9.36 -0.52
C CYS A 36 4.87 10.82 -0.88
N GLU A 37 4.54 11.74 0.04
CA GLU A 37 4.80 13.17 -0.17
C GLU A 37 6.30 13.54 -0.29
N LEU A 38 7.20 12.67 0.20
CA LEU A 38 8.65 12.92 0.17
C LEU A 38 9.31 12.48 -1.14
N CYS A 39 9.21 11.20 -1.48
CA CYS A 39 9.86 10.64 -2.68
C CYS A 39 8.93 10.57 -3.90
N ARG A 40 7.65 10.92 -3.74
CA ARG A 40 6.60 10.86 -4.77
C ARG A 40 6.34 9.48 -5.37
N GLN A 41 7.00 8.44 -4.87
CA GLN A 41 6.80 7.03 -5.20
C GLN A 41 5.71 6.40 -4.33
N PHE A 42 5.33 5.17 -4.67
CA PHE A 42 4.33 4.41 -3.95
C PHE A 42 4.97 3.54 -2.87
N HIS A 43 4.35 3.55 -1.69
CA HIS A 43 4.74 2.73 -0.55
C HIS A 43 3.56 1.93 -0.04
N LEU A 44 3.83 0.82 0.64
CA LEU A 44 2.79 0.02 1.30
C LEU A 44 2.64 0.41 2.77
N THR A 45 1.41 0.30 3.27
CA THR A 45 1.06 0.49 4.67
C THR A 45 0.06 -0.55 5.13
N SER A 46 0.18 -1.02 6.37
CA SER A 46 -0.81 -1.88 7.03
C SER A 46 -1.99 -1.09 7.60
N ARG A 47 -1.93 0.26 7.57
CA ARG A 47 -3.08 1.09 7.95
C ARG A 47 -4.21 0.84 6.95
N THR A 48 -5.33 0.35 7.44
CA THR A 48 -6.54 0.09 6.62
C THR A 48 -7.65 1.09 6.89
N LYS A 49 -7.71 1.67 8.10
CA LYS A 49 -8.74 2.65 8.49
C LYS A 49 -8.63 3.93 7.67
N GLY A 50 -9.72 4.31 7.02
CA GLY A 50 -9.82 5.53 6.21
C GLY A 50 -9.08 5.46 4.86
N MET A 51 -8.63 4.27 4.44
CA MET A 51 -8.04 4.05 3.11
C MET A 51 -9.04 3.37 2.19
N ARG A 52 -9.02 3.74 0.91
CA ARG A 52 -9.82 3.09 -0.13
C ARG A 52 -9.47 1.60 -0.16
N LEU A 53 -10.49 0.74 -0.18
CA LEU A 53 -10.27 -0.68 -0.39
C LEU A 53 -9.93 -0.93 -1.86
N PRO A 54 -8.78 -1.58 -2.15
CA PRO A 54 -8.50 -2.04 -3.49
C PRO A 54 -9.42 -3.20 -3.85
N ARG A 55 -9.68 -3.37 -5.15
CA ARG A 55 -10.66 -4.34 -5.66
C ARG A 55 -10.39 -5.79 -5.20
N PHE A 56 -9.13 -6.23 -5.24
CA PHE A 56 -8.74 -7.58 -4.79
C PHE A 56 -9.10 -7.84 -3.31
N GLU A 57 -9.09 -6.80 -2.47
CA GLU A 57 -9.45 -6.96 -1.05
C GLU A 57 -10.96 -7.09 -0.89
N ILE A 58 -11.74 -6.35 -1.68
CA ILE A 58 -13.20 -6.47 -1.68
C ILE A 58 -13.57 -7.90 -2.07
N GLU A 59 -12.98 -8.42 -3.15
CA GLU A 59 -13.16 -9.79 -3.62
C GLU A 59 -12.76 -10.82 -2.55
N ARG A 60 -11.59 -10.64 -1.89
CA ARG A 60 -11.15 -11.52 -0.78
C ARG A 60 -12.12 -11.56 0.40
N ARG A 61 -12.78 -10.43 0.70
CA ARG A 61 -13.77 -10.35 1.78
C ARG A 61 -15.13 -10.95 1.39
N GLN A 62 -15.49 -10.89 0.12
CA GLN A 62 -16.73 -11.48 -0.40
C GLN A 62 -16.63 -13.00 -0.55
N ALA A 63 -15.44 -13.52 -0.84
CA ALA A 63 -15.20 -14.96 -0.98
C ALA A 63 -15.11 -15.71 0.37
N LYS A 64 -15.24 -15.01 1.50
CA LYS A 64 -15.13 -15.55 2.86
C LYS A 64 -16.46 -15.40 3.58
#